data_AF-A0AAR2KAJ9-F1
#
_entry.id   AF-A0AAR2KAJ9-F1
#
_cell.length_a   1.000
_cell.length_b   1.000
_cell.length_c   1.000
_cell.angle_alpha   90.00
_cell.angle_beta   90.00
_cell.angle_gamma   90.00
#
_symmetry.space_group_name_H-M   'P 1'
#
loop_
_entity.id
_entity.type
_entity.pdbx_description
1 polymer ?
#
loop_
_entity_poly.entity_id
_entity_poly.type
_entity_poly.pdbx_seq_one_letter_code
_entity_poly.pdbx_strand_id
1 'polypeptide(L)'
;RKVRLSQARGRRQPVLILFTLALALTVRFLTRRFIGEYGDIESIYSHNISVDGREQTLNIWDSPYSQQDLSSESITYEKRVQWADGFVLVYSICDRASFNNVGKLLQSIKATKDYAGLEKLPVVIVGNKRDLHHRRTVLSEDGRLLALSADCQFYEVSAAENYHSVLMVFHGLVNRIRESRSAVKKPAGIKGIVKSMSAVFARRRTDSL
;
A
#
# COMPACT_ATOMS: atom_id res chain seq x y z
N ARG A 1 -3.69 -27.93 -40.34
CA ARG A 1 -4.00 -26.48 -40.44
C ARG A 1 -3.19 -25.76 -39.35
N LYS A 2 -2.21 -24.94 -39.75
CA LYS A 2 -1.35 -24.14 -38.85
C LYS A 2 -2.17 -22.98 -38.28
N VAL A 3 -2.47 -22.98 -36.99
CA VAL A 3 -3.11 -21.84 -36.31
C VAL A 3 -2.01 -20.83 -35.99
N ARG A 4 -2.04 -19.68 -36.65
CA ARG A 4 -1.20 -18.52 -36.33
C ARG A 4 -1.59 -18.03 -34.92
N LEU A 5 -0.70 -18.22 -33.95
CA LEU A 5 -0.73 -17.49 -32.69
C LEU A 5 -0.42 -16.02 -32.98
N SER A 6 -1.43 -15.17 -32.91
CA SER A 6 -1.24 -13.73 -32.85
C SER A 6 -0.43 -13.41 -31.59
N GLN A 7 0.75 -12.82 -31.77
CA GLN A 7 1.47 -12.19 -30.68
C GLN A 7 0.65 -10.99 -30.19
N ALA A 8 -0.25 -11.22 -29.25
CA ALA A 8 -0.72 -10.16 -28.38
C ALA A 8 0.47 -9.76 -27.51
N ARG A 9 1.10 -8.62 -27.81
CA ARG A 9 2.00 -7.91 -26.89
C ARG A 9 1.18 -7.49 -25.67
N GLY A 10 0.93 -8.45 -24.77
CA GLY A 10 0.26 -8.23 -23.51
C GLY A 10 1.12 -7.33 -22.66
N ARG A 11 0.71 -6.07 -22.55
CA ARG A 11 1.23 -5.16 -21.52
C ARG A 11 0.91 -5.85 -20.19
N ARG A 12 1.91 -6.49 -19.56
CA ARG A 12 1.73 -7.15 -18.26
C ARG A 12 1.06 -6.13 -17.34
N GLN A 13 -0.18 -6.39 -16.93
CA GLN A 13 -0.84 -5.54 -15.94
C GLN A 13 0.06 -5.54 -14.70
N PRO A 14 0.33 -4.36 -14.10
CA PRO A 14 1.12 -4.34 -12.89
C PRO A 14 0.42 -5.25 -11.87
N VAL A 15 1.14 -6.17 -11.25
CA VAL A 15 0.63 -6.89 -10.08
C VAL A 15 1.03 -6.05 -8.88
N LEU A 16 0.09 -5.82 -7.96
CA LEU A 16 0.39 -5.15 -6.70
C LEU A 16 0.43 -6.18 -5.58
N ILE A 17 1.58 -6.30 -4.94
CA ILE A 17 1.75 -7.17 -3.78
C ILE A 17 1.38 -6.37 -2.53
N LEU A 18 0.29 -6.77 -1.88
CA LEU A 18 -0.22 -6.13 -0.66
C LEU A 18 0.00 -7.07 0.51
N PHE A 19 0.56 -6.57 1.62
CA PHE A 19 0.66 -7.33 2.86
C PHE A 19 -0.45 -6.90 3.83
N THR A 20 -1.24 -7.86 4.30
CA THR A 20 -2.35 -7.65 5.25
C THR A 20 -2.15 -8.53 6.49
N LEU A 21 -2.43 -7.98 7.66
CA LEU A 21 -2.35 -8.70 8.95
C LEU A 21 -3.74 -8.92 9.57
N ALA A 22 -4.79 -8.99 8.76
CA ALA A 22 -6.15 -9.16 9.24
C ALA A 22 -7.01 -9.92 8.24
N LEU A 23 -7.11 -11.23 8.47
CA LEU A 23 -7.87 -12.15 7.64
C LEU A 23 -9.34 -11.72 7.45
N ALA A 24 -9.97 -11.14 8.48
CA ALA A 24 -11.33 -10.63 8.36
C ALA A 24 -11.48 -9.48 7.35
N LEU A 25 -10.49 -8.59 7.26
CA LEU A 25 -10.52 -7.47 6.33
C LEU A 25 -10.29 -7.97 4.89
N THR A 26 -9.32 -8.90 4.73
CA THR A 26 -9.00 -9.55 3.46
C THR A 26 -10.18 -10.36 2.93
N VAL A 27 -10.79 -11.22 3.75
CA VAL A 27 -11.97 -11.99 3.32
C VAL A 27 -13.15 -11.09 3.01
N ARG A 28 -13.39 -10.03 3.80
CA ARG A 28 -14.44 -9.06 3.48
C ARG A 28 -14.19 -8.41 2.13
N PHE A 29 -12.96 -8.04 1.83
CA PHE A 29 -12.59 -7.46 0.54
C PHE A 29 -12.81 -8.42 -0.63
N LEU A 30 -12.38 -9.68 -0.48
CA LEU A 30 -12.43 -10.69 -1.54
C LEU A 30 -13.84 -11.21 -1.80
N THR A 31 -14.61 -11.48 -0.75
CA THR A 31 -15.88 -12.22 -0.83
C THR A 31 -17.10 -11.33 -0.69
N ARG A 32 -16.92 -10.07 -0.26
CA ARG A 32 -17.98 -9.15 0.18
C ARG A 32 -18.79 -9.65 1.37
N ARG A 33 -18.41 -10.78 1.98
CA ARG A 33 -19.05 -11.41 3.13
C ARG A 33 -18.17 -11.30 4.36
N PHE A 34 -18.78 -11.37 5.53
CA PHE A 34 -18.09 -11.53 6.80
C PHE A 34 -18.48 -12.86 7.41
N ILE A 35 -17.47 -13.62 7.82
CA ILE A 35 -17.60 -14.88 8.51
C ILE A 35 -17.00 -14.62 9.89
N GLY A 36 -17.74 -14.86 10.97
CA GLY A 36 -17.30 -14.46 12.31
C GLY A 36 -16.05 -15.22 12.81
N GLU A 37 -15.72 -16.34 12.17
CA GLU A 37 -14.66 -17.25 12.57
C GLU A 37 -13.64 -17.36 11.44
N TYR A 38 -12.41 -16.97 11.75
CA TYR A 38 -11.26 -17.03 10.87
C TYR A 38 -10.11 -17.70 11.61
N GLY A 39 -9.46 -18.69 10.99
CA GLY A 39 -8.27 -19.34 11.54
C GLY A 39 -6.98 -18.60 11.15
N ASP A 40 -5.88 -18.86 11.86
CA ASP A 40 -4.58 -18.23 11.59
C ASP A 40 -3.84 -18.95 10.45
N ILE A 41 -4.32 -18.77 9.21
CA ILE A 41 -3.73 -19.40 8.02
C ILE A 41 -3.14 -18.31 7.12
N GLU A 42 -1.83 -18.40 6.87
CA GLU A 42 -1.16 -17.58 5.85
C GLU A 42 -1.67 -17.98 4.46
N SER A 43 -2.02 -17.00 3.62
CA SER A 43 -2.58 -17.25 2.30
C SER A 43 -2.29 -16.12 1.32
N ILE A 44 -2.10 -16.50 0.06
CA ILE A 44 -1.93 -15.57 -1.05
C ILE A 44 -3.17 -15.61 -1.93
N TYR A 45 -3.85 -14.48 -2.08
CA TYR A 45 -5.07 -14.34 -2.86
C TYR A 45 -4.82 -13.45 -4.07
N SER A 46 -5.34 -13.83 -5.24
CA SER A 46 -5.34 -12.95 -6.42
C SER A 46 -6.73 -12.37 -6.65
N HIS A 47 -6.84 -11.05 -6.81
CA HIS A 47 -8.11 -10.36 -6.96
C HIS A 47 -8.02 -9.21 -7.95
N ASN A 48 -8.96 -9.15 -8.90
CA ASN A 48 -9.05 -8.07 -9.87
C ASN A 48 -10.04 -7.01 -9.39
N ILE A 49 -9.60 -5.75 -9.40
CA ILE A 49 -10.44 -4.60 -9.09
C ILE A 49 -10.34 -3.54 -10.17
N SER A 50 -11.31 -2.63 -10.21
CA SER A 50 -11.27 -1.43 -11.04
C SER A 50 -11.14 -0.19 -10.16
N VAL A 51 -10.04 0.54 -10.31
CA VAL A 51 -9.76 1.79 -9.59
C VAL A 51 -9.63 2.91 -10.63
N ASP A 52 -10.47 3.94 -10.54
CA ASP A 52 -10.56 5.04 -11.50
C ASP A 52 -10.74 4.58 -12.96
N GLY A 53 -11.54 3.53 -13.17
CA GLY A 53 -11.78 2.94 -14.50
C GLY A 53 -10.61 2.14 -15.07
N ARG A 54 -9.56 1.87 -14.28
CA ARG A 54 -8.43 1.02 -14.66
C ARG A 54 -8.48 -0.30 -13.91
N GLU A 55 -8.47 -1.40 -14.66
CA GLU A 55 -8.33 -2.73 -14.09
C GLU A 55 -6.94 -2.94 -13.49
N GLN A 56 -6.93 -3.55 -12.31
CA GLN A 56 -5.75 -3.76 -11.50
C GLN A 56 -5.85 -5.13 -10.83
N THR A 57 -4.87 -6.00 -11.09
CA THR A 57 -4.71 -7.28 -10.37
C THR A 57 -3.92 -7.05 -9.09
N LEU A 58 -4.49 -7.49 -7.96
CA LEU A 58 -3.86 -7.47 -6.64
C LEU A 58 -3.47 -8.91 -6.26
N ASN A 59 -2.27 -9.08 -5.75
CA ASN A 59 -1.85 -10.27 -5.02
C ASN A 59 -1.75 -9.89 -3.55
N ILE A 60 -2.72 -10.36 -2.76
CA ILE A 60 -2.83 -10.07 -1.33
C ILE A 60 -2.17 -11.21 -0.58
N TRP A 61 -1.07 -10.88 0.10
CA TRP A 61 -0.40 -11.76 1.03
C TRP A 61 -0.95 -11.48 2.42
N ASP A 62 -1.86 -12.33 2.87
CA ASP A 62 -2.41 -12.28 4.22
C ASP A 62 -1.60 -13.21 5.12
N SER A 63 -1.00 -12.66 6.16
CA SER A 63 -0.27 -13.43 7.17
C SER A 63 -0.89 -13.13 8.53
N PRO A 64 -1.13 -14.12 9.39
CA PRO A 64 -1.33 -13.83 10.81
C PRO A 64 -0.07 -13.11 11.32
N TYR A 65 -0.27 -12.09 12.16
CA TYR A 65 0.83 -11.40 12.81
C TYR A 65 1.45 -12.31 13.87
N SER A 66 2.71 -12.70 13.71
CA SER A 66 3.43 -13.42 14.75
C SER A 66 4.46 -12.50 15.43
N GLN A 67 4.66 -12.65 16.73
CA GLN A 67 5.75 -11.97 17.44
C GLN A 67 7.13 -12.38 16.89
N GLN A 68 7.23 -13.54 16.23
CA GLN A 68 8.43 -14.00 15.54
C GLN A 68 8.72 -13.18 14.27
N ASP A 69 7.72 -12.56 13.65
CA ASP A 69 7.94 -11.65 12.51
C ASP A 69 8.61 -10.32 12.92
N LEU A 70 8.64 -10.02 14.23
CA LEU A 70 9.42 -8.88 14.76
C LEU A 70 10.90 -9.23 15.00
N SER A 71 11.28 -10.50 15.00
CA SER A 71 12.70 -10.83 15.07
C SER A 71 13.32 -10.59 13.70
N SER A 72 14.35 -9.75 13.68
CA SER A 72 15.17 -9.42 12.51
C SER A 72 15.92 -10.61 11.88
N GLU A 73 15.56 -11.84 12.26
CA GLU A 73 16.13 -13.09 11.76
C GLU A 73 15.15 -13.85 10.83
N SER A 74 13.89 -13.41 10.72
CA SER A 74 12.95 -14.03 9.79
C SER A 74 13.21 -13.58 8.34
N ILE A 75 14.11 -14.32 7.66
CA ILE A 75 14.41 -14.17 6.22
C ILE A 75 13.13 -14.13 5.38
N THR A 76 12.10 -14.88 5.80
CA THR A 76 10.81 -14.92 5.12
C THR A 76 10.07 -13.59 5.22
N TYR A 77 9.99 -12.99 6.42
CA TYR A 77 9.36 -11.68 6.62
C TYR A 77 10.09 -10.58 5.83
N GLU A 78 11.42 -10.53 5.89
CA GLU A 78 12.20 -9.53 5.15
C GLU A 78 11.96 -9.60 3.64
N LYS A 79 11.94 -10.81 3.06
CA LYS A 79 11.64 -11.01 1.64
C LYS A 79 10.23 -10.56 1.27
N ARG A 80 9.23 -10.85 2.12
CA ARG A 80 7.84 -10.37 1.92
C ARG A 80 7.80 -8.85 1.89
N VAL A 81 8.42 -8.21 2.87
CA VAL A 81 8.51 -6.74 2.95
C VAL A 81 9.19 -6.19 1.71
N GLN A 82 10.32 -6.75 1.28
CA GLN A 82 11.05 -6.30 0.09
C GLN A 82 10.19 -6.34 -1.19
N TRP A 83 9.45 -7.43 -1.42
CA TRP A 83 8.62 -7.59 -2.62
C TRP A 83 7.28 -6.83 -2.59
N ALA A 84 6.77 -6.49 -1.40
CA ALA A 84 5.52 -5.77 -1.29
C ALA A 84 5.59 -4.36 -1.88
N ASP A 85 4.58 -4.01 -2.67
CA ASP A 85 4.41 -2.67 -3.25
C ASP A 85 3.72 -1.71 -2.27
N GLY A 86 2.95 -2.25 -1.33
CA GLY A 86 2.27 -1.49 -0.29
C GLY A 86 1.72 -2.35 0.84
N PHE A 87 1.35 -1.69 1.93
CA PHE A 87 1.01 -2.36 3.20
C PHE A 87 -0.33 -1.87 3.76
N VAL A 88 -1.14 -2.80 4.26
CA VAL A 88 -2.32 -2.50 5.06
C VAL A 88 -2.07 -2.99 6.48
N LEU A 89 -1.84 -2.06 7.40
CA LEU A 89 -1.57 -2.35 8.80
C LEU A 89 -2.86 -2.18 9.60
N VAL A 90 -3.34 -3.28 10.18
CA VAL A 90 -4.67 -3.31 10.81
C VAL A 90 -4.52 -3.52 12.31
N TYR A 91 -5.20 -2.70 13.10
CA TYR A 91 -5.41 -2.92 14.53
C TYR A 91 -6.90 -2.98 14.86
N SER A 92 -7.25 -3.45 16.04
CA SER A 92 -8.62 -3.42 16.55
C SER A 92 -8.81 -2.22 17.46
N ILE A 93 -9.87 -1.41 17.26
CA ILE A 93 -10.15 -0.27 18.15
C ILE A 93 -10.44 -0.69 19.60
N CYS A 94 -10.75 -1.98 19.80
CA CYS A 94 -11.00 -2.58 21.11
C CYS A 94 -9.74 -3.14 21.77
N ASP A 95 -8.58 -3.11 21.11
CA ASP A 95 -7.35 -3.73 21.61
C ASP A 95 -6.14 -2.79 21.43
N ARG A 96 -5.71 -2.17 22.54
CA ARG A 96 -4.54 -1.29 22.59
C ARG A 96 -3.23 -2.01 22.26
N ALA A 97 -3.09 -3.30 22.56
CA ALA A 97 -1.89 -4.07 22.23
C ALA A 97 -1.74 -4.22 20.71
N SER A 98 -2.84 -4.51 19.99
CA SER A 98 -2.84 -4.54 18.52
C SER A 98 -2.41 -3.20 17.89
N PHE A 99 -2.82 -2.06 18.48
CA PHE A 99 -2.40 -0.74 18.03
C PHE A 99 -0.89 -0.50 18.22
N ASN A 100 -0.36 -0.87 19.40
CA ASN A 100 1.08 -0.76 19.68
C ASN A 100 1.91 -1.64 18.72
N ASN A 101 1.39 -2.83 18.36
CA ASN A 101 2.05 -3.72 17.40
C ASN A 101 2.09 -3.11 15.99
N VAL A 102 1.04 -2.43 15.54
CA VAL A 102 1.05 -1.68 14.27
C VAL A 102 2.16 -0.63 14.26
N GLY A 103 2.36 0.09 15.38
CA GLY A 103 3.46 1.04 15.52
C GLY A 103 4.83 0.38 15.36
N LYS A 104 5.08 -0.75 16.04
CA LYS A 104 6.35 -1.51 15.92
C LYS A 104 6.58 -2.03 14.51
N LEU A 105 5.54 -2.59 13.89
CA LEU A 105 5.62 -3.14 12.55
C LEU A 105 5.92 -2.05 11.51
N LEU A 106 5.29 -0.88 11.64
CA LEU A 106 5.57 0.25 10.77
C LEU A 106 7.05 0.65 10.81
N GLN A 107 7.65 0.69 12.00
CA GLN A 107 9.09 0.97 12.14
C GLN A 107 9.96 -0.12 11.50
N SER A 108 9.61 -1.39 11.69
CA SER A 108 10.29 -2.52 11.06
C SER A 108 10.25 -2.43 9.52
N ILE A 109 9.06 -2.20 8.94
CA ILE A 109 8.91 -2.08 7.48
C ILE A 109 9.71 -0.89 6.94
N LYS A 110 9.69 0.26 7.63
CA LYS A 110 10.47 1.45 7.26
C LYS A 110 11.96 1.13 7.25
N ALA A 111 12.49 0.52 8.31
CA ALA A 111 13.89 0.14 8.38
C ALA A 111 14.34 -0.77 7.22
N THR A 112 13.53 -1.77 6.86
CA THR A 112 13.81 -2.66 5.72
C THR A 112 13.76 -1.93 4.36
N LYS A 113 12.86 -0.96 4.20
CA LYS A 113 12.65 -0.24 2.92
C LYS A 113 13.60 0.94 2.72
N ASP A 114 14.03 1.57 3.81
CA ASP A 114 15.08 2.59 3.80
C ASP A 114 16.40 1.98 3.31
N TYR A 115 16.73 0.77 3.76
CA TYR A 115 17.87 0.00 3.26
C TYR A 115 17.79 -0.26 1.73
N ALA A 116 16.58 -0.36 1.19
CA ALA A 116 16.34 -0.57 -0.24
C ALA A 116 16.24 0.73 -1.07
N GLY A 117 16.42 1.91 -0.46
CA GLY A 117 16.44 3.20 -1.15
C GLY A 117 15.08 3.70 -1.67
N LEU A 118 13.97 3.25 -1.09
CA LEU A 118 12.62 3.67 -1.48
C LEU A 118 12.17 4.92 -0.70
N GLU A 119 12.15 6.09 -1.36
CA GLU A 119 11.78 7.37 -0.72
C GLU A 119 10.34 7.43 -0.18
N LYS A 120 9.39 6.67 -0.76
CA LYS A 120 7.98 6.68 -0.35
C LYS A 120 7.42 5.29 -0.27
N LEU A 121 7.11 4.86 0.95
CA LEU A 121 6.50 3.59 1.26
C LEU A 121 4.97 3.72 1.33
N PRO A 122 4.20 3.13 0.40
CA PRO A 122 2.74 3.19 0.44
C PRO A 122 2.20 2.34 1.60
N VAL A 123 1.73 3.01 2.66
CA VAL A 123 1.13 2.34 3.82
C VAL A 123 -0.23 2.94 4.15
N VAL A 124 -1.18 2.07 4.46
CA VAL A 124 -2.49 2.43 5.02
C VAL A 124 -2.61 1.80 6.41
N ILE A 125 -2.92 2.61 7.42
CA ILE A 125 -3.24 2.16 8.77
C ILE A 125 -4.77 2.07 8.91
N VAL A 126 -5.26 0.98 9.48
CA VAL A 126 -6.68 0.68 9.59
C VAL A 126 -7.05 0.35 11.03
N GLY A 127 -7.92 1.16 11.63
CA GLY A 127 -8.63 0.82 12.87
C GLY A 127 -9.88 -0.01 12.54
N ASN A 128 -9.83 -1.32 12.77
CA ASN A 128 -10.94 -2.24 12.54
C ASN A 128 -11.83 -2.38 13.79
N LYS A 129 -13.02 -2.99 13.60
CA LYS A 129 -14.07 -3.20 14.61
C LYS A 129 -14.74 -1.90 15.05
N ARG A 130 -14.88 -0.93 14.14
CA ARG A 130 -15.54 0.36 14.38
C ARG A 130 -16.96 0.21 14.96
N ASP A 131 -17.66 -0.86 14.60
CA ASP A 131 -18.97 -1.25 15.11
C ASP A 131 -19.00 -1.46 16.63
N LEU A 132 -17.88 -1.87 17.22
CA LEU A 132 -17.75 -2.10 18.66
C LEU A 132 -17.34 -0.83 19.42
N HIS A 133 -17.97 0.31 19.12
CA HIS A 133 -17.65 1.60 19.73
C HIS A 133 -17.71 1.56 21.28
N HIS A 134 -18.66 0.81 21.84
CA HIS A 134 -18.83 0.63 23.28
C HIS A 134 -17.67 -0.11 23.97
N ARG A 135 -16.81 -0.81 23.20
CA ARG A 135 -15.61 -1.51 23.71
C ARG A 135 -14.31 -0.82 23.31
N ARG A 136 -14.40 0.40 22.76
CA ARG A 136 -13.24 1.15 22.26
C ARG A 136 -12.22 1.39 23.38
N THR A 137 -10.98 1.01 23.12
CA THR A 137 -9.80 1.30 23.97
C THR A 137 -8.74 2.14 23.24
N VAL A 138 -8.88 2.31 21.92
CA VAL A 138 -8.02 3.15 21.09
C VAL A 138 -8.84 4.27 20.46
N LEU A 139 -8.45 5.52 20.70
CA LEU A 139 -9.13 6.68 20.12
C LEU A 139 -8.82 6.79 18.61
N SER A 140 -9.79 7.31 17.85
CA SER A 140 -9.60 7.58 16.41
C SER A 140 -8.44 8.54 16.17
N GLU A 141 -8.26 9.49 17.10
CA GLU A 141 -7.19 10.49 17.05
C GLU A 141 -5.79 9.86 17.18
N ASP A 142 -5.62 8.84 18.02
CA ASP A 142 -4.35 8.12 18.14
C ASP A 142 -3.94 7.47 16.80
N GLY A 143 -4.91 6.87 16.11
CA GLY A 143 -4.72 6.28 14.77
C GLY A 143 -4.34 7.32 13.72
N ARG A 144 -5.03 8.47 13.72
CA ARG A 144 -4.71 9.60 12.83
C ARG A 144 -3.34 10.18 13.11
N LEU A 145 -2.98 10.38 14.37
CA LEU A 145 -1.68 10.93 14.78
C LEU A 145 -0.54 10.01 14.35
N LEU A 146 -0.69 8.70 14.56
CA LEU A 146 0.29 7.72 14.09
C LEU A 146 0.45 7.79 12.57
N ALA A 147 -0.65 7.80 11.82
CA ALA A 147 -0.59 7.88 10.36
C ALA A 147 0.01 9.19 9.85
N LEU A 148 -0.35 10.32 10.45
CA LEU A 148 0.18 11.64 10.11
C LEU A 148 1.68 11.72 10.36
N SER A 149 2.15 11.27 11.53
CA SER A 149 3.59 11.26 11.87
C SER A 149 4.42 10.40 10.91
N ALA A 150 3.78 9.50 10.17
CA ALA A 150 4.43 8.52 9.33
C ALA A 150 4.19 8.72 7.83
N ASP A 151 3.49 9.78 7.41
CA ASP A 151 3.02 10.02 6.02
C ASP A 151 2.20 8.84 5.43
N CYS A 152 1.34 8.26 6.27
CA CYS A 152 0.47 7.14 5.93
C CYS A 152 -1.00 7.61 5.81
N GLN A 153 -1.82 6.86 5.07
CA GLN A 153 -3.27 7.07 5.11
C GLN A 153 -3.89 6.35 6.31
N PHE A 154 -5.03 6.84 6.79
CA PHE A 154 -5.76 6.26 7.92
C PHE A 154 -7.23 6.03 7.59
N TYR A 155 -7.76 4.88 7.99
CA TYR A 155 -9.18 4.56 7.92
C TYR A 155 -9.65 3.90 9.23
N GLU A 156 -10.85 4.23 9.70
CA GLU A 156 -11.57 3.39 10.67
C GLU A 156 -12.72 2.68 9.96
N VAL A 157 -12.75 1.35 10.05
CA VAL A 157 -13.71 0.50 9.35
C VAL A 157 -14.27 -0.58 10.27
N SER A 158 -15.39 -1.15 9.85
CA SER A 158 -15.86 -2.43 10.38
C SER A 158 -15.85 -3.44 9.25
N ALA A 159 -15.06 -4.50 9.40
CA ALA A 159 -15.15 -5.65 8.50
C ALA A 159 -16.51 -6.38 8.63
N ALA A 160 -17.23 -6.22 9.75
CA ALA A 160 -18.52 -6.87 10.00
C ALA A 160 -19.71 -6.13 9.37
N GLU A 161 -19.61 -4.82 9.17
CA GLU A 161 -20.71 -4.02 8.63
C GLU A 161 -20.60 -3.78 7.11
N ASN A 162 -19.86 -2.73 6.70
CA ASN A 162 -19.94 -2.16 5.36
C ASN A 162 -18.74 -2.57 4.50
N TYR A 163 -19.00 -3.37 3.47
CA TYR A 163 -18.02 -3.74 2.44
C TYR A 163 -17.36 -2.52 1.77
N HIS A 164 -18.13 -1.46 1.48
CA HIS A 164 -17.64 -0.30 0.75
C HIS A 164 -16.50 0.41 1.50
N SER A 165 -16.61 0.52 2.83
CA SER A 165 -15.53 1.11 3.66
C SER A 165 -14.24 0.30 3.56
N VAL A 166 -14.35 -1.03 3.50
CA VAL A 166 -13.19 -1.91 3.27
C VAL A 166 -12.63 -1.75 1.86
N LEU A 167 -13.49 -1.69 0.83
CA LEU A 167 -13.07 -1.43 -0.55
C LEU A 167 -12.26 -0.13 -0.68
N MET A 168 -12.66 0.93 0.03
CA MET A 168 -11.95 2.22 0.03
C MET A 168 -10.54 2.14 0.61
N VAL A 169 -10.29 1.29 1.59
CA VAL A 169 -8.93 1.04 2.12
C VAL A 169 -8.02 0.54 1.00
N PHE A 170 -8.45 -0.49 0.26
CA PHE A 170 -7.66 -1.09 -0.82
C PHE A 170 -7.51 -0.14 -2.01
N HIS A 171 -8.57 0.59 -2.39
CA HIS A 171 -8.48 1.63 -3.42
C HIS A 171 -7.49 2.74 -3.04
N GLY A 172 -7.53 3.21 -1.78
CA GLY A 172 -6.60 4.20 -1.25
C GLY A 172 -5.15 3.75 -1.36
N LEU A 173 -4.87 2.50 -0.97
CA LEU A 173 -3.53 1.92 -1.08
C LEU A 173 -3.06 1.82 -2.55
N VAL A 174 -3.91 1.33 -3.46
CA VAL A 174 -3.58 1.25 -4.89
C VAL A 174 -3.23 2.62 -5.47
N ASN A 175 -3.99 3.65 -5.11
CA ASN A 175 -3.71 5.01 -5.55
C ASN A 175 -2.38 5.52 -5.00
N ARG A 176 -2.09 5.26 -3.72
CA ARG A 176 -0.80 5.62 -3.11
C ARG A 176 0.39 4.94 -3.80
N ILE A 177 0.25 3.67 -4.20
CA ILE A 177 1.27 2.95 -4.96
C ILE A 177 1.46 3.55 -6.36
N ARG A 178 0.38 3.97 -7.02
CA ARG A 178 0.46 4.62 -8.34
C ARG A 178 1.19 5.96 -8.25
N GLU A 179 0.94 6.73 -7.19
CA GLU A 179 1.63 8.00 -6.92
C GLU A 179 3.13 7.78 -6.68
N SER A 180 3.51 6.81 -5.83
CA SER A 180 4.92 6.55 -5.52
C SER A 180 5.69 6.16 -6.79
N ARG A 181 5.14 5.28 -7.63
CA ARG A 181 5.74 4.89 -8.92
C ARG A 181 5.83 6.05 -9.92
N SER A 182 4.92 7.02 -9.86
CA SER A 182 4.92 8.19 -10.75
C SER A 182 5.95 9.24 -10.31
N ALA A 183 6.23 9.36 -9.01
CA ALA A 183 7.28 10.21 -8.47
C ALA A 183 8.68 9.73 -8.92
N VAL A 184 8.94 8.42 -8.88
CA VAL A 184 10.23 7.83 -9.31
C VAL A 184 10.49 8.02 -10.81
N LYS A 185 9.44 8.12 -11.64
CA LYS A 185 9.57 8.34 -13.10
C LYS A 185 9.89 9.78 -13.52
N LYS A 186 9.95 10.74 -12.60
CA LYS A 186 10.38 12.11 -12.92
C LYS A 186 11.83 12.38 -12.48
N PRO A 187 12.80 12.14 -13.38
CA PRO A 187 13.93 13.04 -13.52
C PRO A 187 13.92 13.68 -14.92
N ALA A 188 14.29 14.97 -14.99
CA ALA A 188 14.40 15.81 -16.19
C ALA A 188 13.11 16.47 -16.71
N GLY A 189 12.81 17.65 -16.19
CA GLY A 189 11.87 18.60 -16.82
C GLY A 189 12.32 20.06 -16.75
N ILE A 190 13.10 20.44 -15.73
CA ILE A 190 13.50 21.85 -15.54
C ILE A 190 14.84 22.14 -16.21
N LYS A 191 15.81 21.21 -16.20
CA LYS A 191 17.15 21.43 -16.82
C LYS A 191 17.12 21.68 -18.34
N GLY A 192 16.07 21.24 -19.06
CA GLY A 192 15.93 21.45 -20.50
C GLY A 192 15.45 22.86 -20.87
N ILE A 193 14.57 23.45 -20.05
CA ILE A 193 14.01 24.79 -20.30
C ILE A 193 15.08 25.85 -20.06
N VAL A 194 15.88 25.73 -18.98
CA VAL A 194 16.95 26.69 -18.70
C VAL A 194 18.05 26.65 -19.76
N LYS A 195 18.39 25.46 -20.30
CA LYS A 195 19.34 25.35 -21.41
C LYS A 195 18.83 26.00 -22.70
N SER A 196 17.54 25.83 -23.02
CA SER A 196 16.92 26.50 -24.17
C SER A 196 16.90 28.02 -23.99
N MET A 197 16.56 28.52 -22.80
CA MET A 197 16.57 29.97 -22.55
C MET A 197 17.98 30.56 -22.60
N SER A 198 18.97 29.92 -21.97
CA SER A 198 20.37 30.38 -22.02
C SER A 198 20.92 30.42 -23.45
N ALA A 199 20.55 29.46 -24.30
CA ALA A 199 20.93 29.45 -25.72
C ALA A 199 20.26 30.57 -26.53
N VAL A 200 19.01 30.93 -26.20
CA VAL A 200 18.28 32.02 -26.84
C VAL A 200 18.83 33.39 -26.44
N PHE A 201 19.23 33.59 -25.18
CA PHE A 201 19.84 34.83 -24.71
C PHE A 201 21.31 34.99 -25.15
N ALA A 202 22.05 33.89 -25.31
CA ALA A 202 23.42 33.93 -25.85
C ALA A 202 23.47 34.34 -27.34
N ARG A 203 22.39 34.09 -28.09
CA ARG A 203 22.32 34.37 -29.54
C ARG A 203 22.03 35.84 -29.90
N ARG A 204 21.81 36.72 -28.91
CA ARG A 204 21.49 38.14 -29.13
C ARG A 204 22.66 39.12 -28.95
N ARG A 205 23.90 38.63 -28.73
CA ARG A 205 25.07 39.51 -28.54
C ARG A 205 26.06 39.57 -29.72
N THR A 206 25.80 38.90 -30.84
CA THR A 206 26.77 38.84 -31.96
C THR A 206 26.39 39.63 -33.20
N ASP A 207 25.30 40.41 -33.19
CA ASP A 207 24.96 41.29 -34.32
C ASP A 207 24.95 42.76 -33.87
N SER A 208 26.13 43.33 -33.65
CA SER A 208 26.38 44.78 -33.62
C SER A 208 27.86 45.01 -33.88
N LEU A 209 28.22 45.16 -35.17
CA LEU A 209 29.41 45.86 -35.65
C LEU A 209 29.25 47.37 -35.38
#